data_AF-A0A2B4R2I0-F1
#
_entry.id   AF-A0A2B4R2I0-F1
#
_cell.length_a   1.000
_cell.length_b   1.000
_cell.length_c   1.000
_cell.angle_alpha   90.00
_cell.angle_beta   90.00
_cell.angle_gamma   90.00
#
_symmetry.space_group_name_H-M   'P 1'
#
loop_
_entity.id
_entity.type
_entity.pdbx_description
1 polymer ?
#
loop_
_entity_poly.entity_id
_entity_poly.type
_entity_poly.pdbx_seq_one_letter_code
_entity_poly.pdbx_strand_id
1 'polypeptide(L)'
;QVLNGFMGLGKDAWKETRDTLQRILCSSEGVLRDDSKRQSRCLLKQESVTMHLPANIGDYTDFYSSKNHATNVGTMFRGKDNALMPNWVHLPVGYHGRASSVVVSGTPVRRPVGQTRPDDTKPPIFGPCKLLDFELEMAFFCGPGNNLGEPITMDKAEDHIFGMVVMNDWSARDIQKWEYVPLGPFLAKNFATSISPWVVTMDALQDFALANSVQVVDSDPVLAISLEKEAAMMK
;
A
#
# COMPACT_ATOMS: atom_id res chain seq x y z
N GLN A 1 -3.67 -16.37 -14.24
CA GLN A 1 -2.42 -16.54 -13.49
C GLN A 1 -2.14 -15.25 -12.75
N VAL A 2 -1.55 -15.30 -11.56
CA VAL A 2 -1.27 -14.14 -10.68
C VAL A 2 0.24 -14.04 -10.45
N LEU A 3 0.73 -12.87 -10.04
CA LEU A 3 2.17 -12.60 -9.87
C LEU A 3 2.79 -13.25 -8.63
N ASN A 4 2.02 -13.83 -7.71
CA ASN A 4 2.53 -14.39 -6.44
C ASN A 4 3.74 -15.33 -6.63
N GLY A 5 3.70 -16.21 -7.62
CA GLY A 5 4.81 -17.13 -7.89
C GLY A 5 6.09 -16.41 -8.31
N PHE A 6 5.97 -15.33 -9.09
CA PHE A 6 7.10 -14.50 -9.51
C PHE A 6 7.61 -13.61 -8.36
N MET A 7 6.70 -13.02 -7.58
CA MET A 7 7.03 -12.27 -6.36
C MET A 7 7.80 -13.16 -5.37
N GLY A 8 7.44 -14.44 -5.23
CA GLY A 8 8.12 -15.36 -4.32
C GLY A 8 9.56 -15.74 -4.71
N LEU A 9 10.02 -15.47 -5.94
CA LEU A 9 11.38 -15.85 -6.39
C LEU A 9 12.48 -14.94 -5.82
N GLY A 10 12.13 -13.74 -5.37
CA GLY A 10 13.09 -12.79 -4.80
C GLY A 10 13.86 -11.96 -5.83
N LYS A 11 14.68 -11.05 -5.29
CA LYS A 11 15.31 -9.93 -5.99
C LYS A 11 16.14 -10.32 -7.22
N ASP A 12 16.90 -11.40 -7.12
CA ASP A 12 17.75 -11.86 -8.23
C ASP A 12 16.93 -12.23 -9.47
N ALA A 13 15.81 -12.95 -9.28
CA ALA A 13 14.91 -13.31 -10.37
C ALA A 13 14.17 -12.09 -10.95
N TRP A 14 13.80 -11.13 -10.09
CA TRP A 14 13.18 -9.89 -10.54
C TRP A 14 14.14 -9.06 -11.39
N LYS A 15 15.40 -8.94 -10.94
CA LYS A 15 16.47 -8.23 -11.65
C LYS A 15 16.81 -8.91 -12.97
N GLU A 16 17.00 -10.23 -12.99
CA GLU A 16 17.25 -10.98 -14.22
C GLU A 16 16.11 -10.78 -15.24
N THR A 17 14.86 -10.81 -14.77
CA THR A 17 13.68 -10.56 -15.60
C THR A 17 13.68 -9.13 -16.15
N ARG A 18 13.97 -8.13 -15.30
CA ARG A 18 14.06 -6.73 -15.69
C ARG A 18 15.14 -6.50 -16.74
N ASP A 19 16.36 -6.97 -16.50
CA ASP A 19 17.51 -6.83 -17.40
C ASP A 19 17.22 -7.50 -18.74
N THR A 20 16.61 -8.68 -18.71
CA THR A 20 16.21 -9.41 -19.92
C THR A 20 15.15 -8.66 -20.73
N LEU A 21 14.11 -8.13 -20.07
CA LEU A 21 13.06 -7.35 -20.74
C LEU A 21 13.60 -6.04 -21.30
N GLN A 22 14.43 -5.32 -20.55
CA GLN A 22 15.08 -4.09 -21.03
C GLN A 22 15.94 -4.36 -22.26
N ARG A 23 16.74 -5.43 -22.26
CA ARG A 23 17.53 -5.83 -23.42
C ARG A 23 16.65 -6.15 -24.61
N ILE A 24 15.66 -7.03 -24.46
CA ILE A 24 14.79 -7.50 -25.56
C ILE A 24 13.92 -6.37 -26.14
N LEU A 25 13.54 -5.38 -25.33
CA LEU A 25 12.78 -4.21 -25.75
C LEU A 25 13.66 -3.05 -26.25
N CYS A 26 14.99 -3.16 -26.15
CA CYS A 26 15.91 -2.13 -26.59
C CYS A 26 15.86 -1.96 -28.11
N SER A 27 15.93 -0.71 -28.59
CA SER A 27 15.90 -0.41 -30.03
C SER A 27 17.10 -0.99 -30.79
N SER A 28 18.19 -1.34 -30.11
CA SER A 28 19.37 -1.98 -30.72
C SER A 28 19.31 -3.52 -30.73
N GLU A 29 18.37 -4.16 -30.03
CA GLU A 29 18.25 -5.62 -29.92
C GLU A 29 17.25 -6.19 -30.96
N GLY A 30 17.73 -7.10 -31.80
CA GLY A 30 16.94 -7.65 -32.91
C GLY A 30 15.99 -8.78 -32.51
N VAL A 31 16.23 -9.45 -31.38
CA VAL A 31 15.51 -10.67 -30.95
C VAL A 31 13.98 -10.53 -30.97
N LEU A 32 13.45 -9.37 -30.59
CA LEU A 32 12.01 -9.06 -30.70
C LEU A 32 11.72 -8.00 -31.77
N ARG A 33 12.57 -6.98 -31.93
CA ARG A 33 12.39 -5.88 -32.89
C ARG A 33 12.24 -6.36 -34.34
N ASP A 34 12.97 -7.40 -34.73
CA ASP A 34 13.03 -7.85 -36.12
C ASP A 34 12.13 -9.07 -36.40
N ASP A 35 11.41 -9.58 -35.39
CA ASP A 35 10.53 -10.76 -35.49
C ASP A 35 9.05 -10.36 -35.38
N SER A 36 8.44 -9.99 -36.51
CA SER A 36 7.03 -9.56 -36.56
C SER A 36 6.03 -10.61 -36.09
N LYS A 37 6.35 -11.91 -36.30
CA LYS A 37 5.52 -13.03 -35.81
C LYS A 37 5.56 -13.11 -34.29
N ARG A 38 6.72 -12.87 -33.67
CA ARG A 38 6.85 -12.83 -32.21
C ARG A 38 6.22 -11.58 -31.61
N GLN A 39 6.39 -10.42 -32.24
CA GLN A 39 5.75 -9.17 -31.80
C GLN A 39 4.23 -9.32 -31.72
N SER A 40 3.60 -9.79 -32.80
CA SER A 40 2.14 -9.97 -32.87
C SER A 40 1.59 -10.96 -31.83
N ARG A 41 2.43 -11.85 -31.29
CA ARG A 41 2.04 -12.81 -30.25
C ARG A 41 2.28 -12.32 -28.82
N CYS A 42 3.24 -11.41 -28.61
CA CYS A 42 3.72 -11.04 -27.28
C CYS A 42 3.48 -9.55 -26.93
N LEU A 43 3.24 -8.69 -27.92
CA LEU A 43 2.93 -7.27 -27.72
C LEU A 43 1.46 -7.02 -28.05
N LEU A 44 0.67 -6.79 -27.01
CA LEU A 44 -0.74 -6.46 -27.11
C LEU A 44 -0.93 -4.97 -26.83
N LYS A 45 -1.87 -4.33 -27.53
CA LYS A 45 -2.24 -2.96 -27.19
C LYS A 45 -2.97 -2.94 -25.85
N GLN A 46 -2.67 -1.94 -25.02
CA GLN A 46 -3.31 -1.81 -23.70
C GLN A 46 -4.84 -1.68 -23.81
N GLU A 47 -5.34 -1.00 -24.85
CA GLU A 47 -6.78 -0.86 -25.13
C GLU A 47 -7.49 -2.18 -25.47
N SER A 48 -6.73 -3.22 -25.86
CA SER A 48 -7.27 -4.53 -26.26
C SER A 48 -7.24 -5.57 -25.13
N VAL A 49 -6.79 -5.20 -23.94
CA VAL A 49 -6.67 -6.12 -22.80
C VAL A 49 -7.48 -5.64 -21.60
N THR A 50 -7.92 -6.59 -20.78
CA THR A 50 -8.55 -6.30 -19.49
C THR A 50 -7.53 -6.51 -18.39
N MET A 51 -7.37 -5.51 -17.53
CA MET A 51 -6.51 -5.62 -16.36
C MET A 51 -7.24 -6.36 -15.23
N HIS A 52 -6.47 -7.13 -14.47
CA HIS A 52 -6.95 -7.85 -13.30
C HIS A 52 -6.13 -7.45 -12.06
N LEU A 53 -6.55 -7.92 -10.88
CA LEU A 53 -5.71 -7.82 -9.69
C LEU A 53 -4.35 -8.51 -9.95
N PRO A 54 -3.23 -7.86 -9.62
CA PRO A 54 -1.91 -8.39 -9.96
C PRO A 54 -1.53 -9.64 -9.13
N ALA A 55 -2.08 -9.78 -7.93
CA ALA A 55 -1.80 -10.89 -7.03
C ALA A 55 -3.07 -11.39 -6.33
N ASN A 56 -3.04 -12.64 -5.88
CA ASN A 56 -3.94 -13.11 -4.84
C ASN A 56 -3.43 -12.60 -3.48
N ILE A 57 -4.19 -11.71 -2.85
CA ILE A 57 -3.79 -11.05 -1.61
C ILE A 57 -4.18 -11.94 -0.44
N GLY A 58 -3.19 -12.50 0.26
CA GLY A 58 -3.42 -13.28 1.47
C GLY A 58 -3.88 -12.39 2.62
N ASP A 59 -3.04 -11.43 2.97
CA ASP A 59 -3.29 -10.41 3.98
C ASP A 59 -3.05 -9.01 3.43
N TYR A 60 -3.79 -8.03 3.95
CA TYR A 60 -3.64 -6.61 3.66
C TYR A 60 -3.55 -5.87 5.00
N THR A 61 -2.49 -5.06 5.14
CA THR A 61 -2.26 -4.22 6.31
C THR A 61 -2.24 -2.77 5.86
N ASP A 62 -2.97 -1.93 6.59
CA ASP A 62 -3.01 -0.49 6.39
C ASP A 62 -2.19 0.21 7.48
N PHE A 63 -1.32 1.13 7.07
CA PHE A 63 -0.44 1.89 7.97
C PHE A 63 -0.87 3.35 8.05
N TYR A 64 -0.63 3.95 9.21
CA TYR A 64 -1.07 5.30 9.53
C TYR A 64 0.11 6.29 9.57
N SER A 65 1.02 6.20 8.60
CA SER A 65 2.37 6.79 8.67
C SER A 65 2.49 8.25 8.22
N SER A 66 1.41 8.89 7.77
CA SER A 66 1.43 10.31 7.40
C SER A 66 1.14 11.21 8.60
N LYS A 67 2.14 11.98 9.07
CA LYS A 67 2.00 12.88 10.24
C LYS A 67 0.89 13.90 10.07
N ASN A 68 0.80 14.50 8.89
CA ASN A 68 -0.22 15.52 8.59
C ASN A 68 -1.62 14.91 8.58
N HIS A 69 -1.77 13.74 7.94
CA HIS A 69 -3.04 13.01 7.97
C HIS A 69 -3.42 12.65 9.42
N ALA A 70 -2.48 12.08 10.17
CA ALA A 70 -2.70 11.66 11.55
C ALA A 70 -3.09 12.83 12.47
N THR A 71 -2.45 13.98 12.29
CA THR A 71 -2.74 15.21 13.02
C THR A 71 -4.12 15.76 12.66
N ASN A 72 -4.47 15.79 11.36
CA ASN A 72 -5.76 16.32 10.90
C ASN A 72 -6.92 15.46 11.41
N VAL A 73 -6.83 14.14 11.22
CA VAL A 73 -7.82 13.17 11.70
C VAL A 73 -7.92 13.22 13.23
N GLY A 74 -6.79 13.22 13.93
CA GLY A 74 -6.77 13.35 15.37
C GLY A 74 -7.41 14.63 15.88
N THR A 75 -7.15 15.76 15.22
CA THR A 75 -7.77 17.06 15.54
C THR A 75 -9.29 16.99 15.39
N MET A 76 -9.80 16.33 14.34
CA MET A 76 -11.25 16.17 14.11
C MET A 76 -11.92 15.28 15.17
N PHE A 77 -11.25 14.24 15.65
CA PHE A 77 -11.84 13.29 16.61
C PHE A 77 -11.60 13.62 18.09
N ARG A 78 -10.47 14.28 18.41
CA ARG A 78 -9.99 14.48 19.81
C ARG A 78 -9.61 15.92 20.13
N GLY A 79 -9.71 16.85 19.17
CA GLY A 79 -9.29 18.24 19.33
C GLY A 79 -7.78 18.44 19.09
N LYS A 80 -7.39 19.71 18.91
CA LYS A 80 -6.04 20.10 18.45
C LYS A 80 -4.93 19.67 19.42
N ASP A 81 -5.19 19.75 20.73
CA ASP A 81 -4.19 19.46 21.76
C ASP A 81 -3.91 17.95 21.92
N ASN A 82 -4.80 17.09 21.42
CA ASN A 82 -4.71 15.62 21.54
C ASN A 82 -4.72 14.93 20.16
N ALA A 83 -4.18 15.63 19.14
CA ALA A 83 -4.23 15.18 17.76
C ALA A 83 -3.45 13.87 17.55
N LEU A 84 -2.18 13.82 17.92
CA LEU A 84 -1.38 12.59 17.83
C LEU A 84 -1.44 11.83 19.15
N MET A 85 -1.72 10.52 19.07
CA MET A 85 -1.59 9.65 20.22
C MET A 85 -0.11 9.40 20.53
N PRO A 86 0.28 9.18 21.80
CA PRO A 86 1.69 9.07 22.19
C PRO A 86 2.47 8.03 21.39
N ASN A 87 1.86 6.88 21.09
CA ASN A 87 2.49 5.79 20.35
C ASN A 87 2.84 6.13 18.88
N TRP A 88 2.22 7.14 18.28
CA TRP A 88 2.33 7.43 16.84
C TRP A 88 3.77 7.77 16.42
N VAL A 89 4.53 8.46 17.26
CA VAL A 89 5.94 8.81 16.99
C VAL A 89 6.92 7.69 17.34
N HIS A 90 6.47 6.65 18.01
CA HIS A 90 7.32 5.56 18.49
C HIS A 90 7.24 4.30 17.64
N LEU A 91 6.14 4.09 16.90
CA LEU A 91 5.98 2.96 15.99
C LEU A 91 5.08 3.32 14.80
N PRO A 92 5.26 2.69 13.63
CA PRO A 92 4.36 2.86 12.50
C PRO A 92 3.04 2.15 12.80
N VAL A 93 2.09 2.89 13.38
CA VAL A 93 0.77 2.33 13.76
C VAL A 93 0.09 1.80 12.51
N GLY A 94 -0.49 0.60 12.59
CA GLY A 94 -1.24 0.00 11.50
C GLY A 94 -2.27 -1.00 12.01
N TYR A 95 -3.14 -1.46 11.12
CA TYR A 95 -4.20 -2.44 11.41
C TYR A 95 -4.40 -3.38 10.22
N HIS A 96 -5.03 -4.53 10.48
CA HIS A 96 -5.39 -5.47 9.42
C HIS A 96 -6.58 -4.93 8.63
N GLY A 97 -6.37 -4.68 7.34
CA GLY A 97 -7.44 -4.38 6.39
C GLY A 97 -8.13 -5.66 5.91
N ARG A 98 -9.05 -5.51 4.95
CA ARG A 98 -9.81 -6.66 4.40
C ARG A 98 -9.35 -7.01 2.99
N ALA A 99 -8.55 -8.08 2.89
CA ALA A 99 -8.04 -8.58 1.61
C ALA A 99 -9.16 -8.91 0.59
N SER A 100 -10.29 -9.47 1.04
CA SER A 100 -11.38 -9.90 0.15
C SER A 100 -12.09 -8.76 -0.59
N SER A 101 -11.94 -7.52 -0.12
CA SER A 101 -12.57 -6.32 -0.71
C SER A 101 -11.57 -5.45 -1.47
N VAL A 102 -10.33 -5.91 -1.65
CA VAL A 102 -9.39 -5.26 -2.55
C VAL A 102 -9.78 -5.56 -3.99
N VAL A 103 -10.01 -4.52 -4.78
CA VAL A 103 -10.49 -4.60 -6.17
C VAL A 103 -9.57 -3.82 -7.11
N VAL A 104 -9.52 -4.25 -8.38
CA VAL A 104 -8.73 -3.57 -9.40
C VAL A 104 -9.40 -2.26 -9.81
N SER A 105 -8.59 -1.26 -10.17
CA SER A 105 -9.04 0.01 -10.76
C SER A 105 -10.11 -0.20 -11.84
N GLY A 106 -11.11 0.68 -11.85
CA GLY A 106 -12.28 0.60 -12.73
C GLY A 106 -13.47 -0.20 -12.16
N THR A 107 -13.27 -0.94 -11.06
CA THR A 107 -14.37 -1.63 -10.36
C THR A 107 -15.31 -0.60 -9.71
N PRO A 108 -16.62 -0.57 -10.04
CA PRO A 108 -17.56 0.35 -9.40
C PRO A 108 -17.72 0.06 -7.90
N VAL A 109 -17.65 1.10 -7.07
CA VAL A 109 -17.82 1.00 -5.62
C VAL A 109 -19.23 1.46 -5.22
N ARG A 110 -19.98 0.58 -4.56
CA ARG A 110 -21.31 0.89 -4.04
C ARG A 110 -21.17 1.58 -2.69
N ARG A 111 -21.88 2.70 -2.52
CA ARG A 111 -22.02 3.38 -1.21
C ARG A 111 -22.51 2.37 -0.16
N PRO A 112 -21.81 2.20 0.97
CA PRO A 112 -22.18 1.23 1.98
C PRO A 112 -23.43 1.68 2.74
N VAL A 113 -24.12 0.70 3.30
CA VAL A 113 -25.25 0.87 4.23
C VAL A 113 -24.82 0.27 5.56
N GLY A 114 -24.99 1.01 6.65
CA GLY A 114 -24.50 0.59 7.96
C GLY A 114 -25.13 1.36 9.10
N GLN A 115 -24.67 1.06 10.32
CA GLN A 115 -25.06 1.82 11.51
C GLN A 115 -24.26 3.11 11.60
N THR A 116 -24.94 4.19 11.97
CA THR A 116 -24.34 5.50 12.24
C THR A 116 -25.01 6.10 13.49
N ARG A 117 -24.31 6.99 14.18
CA ARG A 117 -24.86 7.73 15.33
C ARG A 117 -24.64 9.24 15.13
N PRO A 118 -25.51 9.92 14.36
CA PRO A 118 -25.37 11.35 14.08
C PRO A 118 -25.73 12.24 15.27
N ASP A 119 -26.51 11.73 16.22
CA ASP A 119 -26.92 12.41 17.44
C ASP A 119 -26.48 11.57 18.65
N ASP A 120 -25.50 12.07 19.41
CA ASP A 120 -24.93 11.36 20.56
C ASP A 120 -25.94 11.17 21.70
N THR A 121 -27.07 11.87 21.68
CA THR A 121 -28.15 11.73 22.67
C THR A 121 -29.21 10.71 22.29
N LYS A 122 -29.16 10.15 21.08
CA LYS A 122 -30.14 9.18 20.55
C LYS A 122 -29.50 7.82 20.24
N PRO A 123 -30.32 6.75 20.12
CA PRO A 123 -29.86 5.46 19.60
C PRO A 123 -29.29 5.58 18.17
N PRO A 124 -28.39 4.67 17.76
CA PRO A 124 -27.88 4.63 16.39
C PRO A 124 -28.99 4.32 15.39
N ILE A 125 -28.79 4.75 14.14
CA ILE A 125 -29.70 4.50 13.03
C ILE A 125 -29.01 3.66 11.95
N PHE A 126 -29.79 2.89 11.19
CA PHE A 126 -29.32 2.10 10.06
C PHE A 126 -29.71 2.76 8.73
N GLY A 127 -28.76 2.92 7.81
CA GLY A 127 -29.03 3.54 6.51
C GLY A 127 -27.78 3.75 5.66
N PRO A 128 -27.94 4.38 4.48
CA PRO A 128 -26.81 4.71 3.61
C PRO A 128 -25.82 5.64 4.32
N CYS A 129 -24.53 5.38 4.13
CA CYS A 129 -23.45 6.27 4.55
C CYS A 129 -23.69 7.68 3.97
N LYS A 130 -23.53 8.71 4.81
CA LYS A 130 -23.65 10.14 4.47
C LYS A 130 -22.29 10.79 4.21
N LEU A 131 -21.22 10.23 4.79
CA LEU A 131 -19.85 10.75 4.71
C LEU A 131 -18.94 9.73 4.03
N LEU A 132 -19.17 9.52 2.73
CA LEU A 132 -18.32 8.64 1.90
C LEU A 132 -17.11 9.44 1.43
N ASP A 133 -15.93 8.85 1.54
CA ASP A 133 -14.65 9.51 1.35
C ASP A 133 -13.64 8.59 0.65
N PHE A 134 -12.58 9.18 0.13
CA PHE A 134 -11.43 8.48 -0.42
C PHE A 134 -10.20 8.70 0.47
N GLU A 135 -9.26 7.76 0.45
CA GLU A 135 -7.92 7.93 1.04
C GLU A 135 -6.88 7.68 -0.03
N LEU A 136 -6.11 8.72 -0.36
CA LEU A 136 -5.02 8.57 -1.32
C LEU A 136 -3.84 7.88 -0.63
N GLU A 137 -3.49 6.71 -1.15
CA GLU A 137 -2.42 5.87 -0.59
C GLU A 137 -1.52 5.28 -1.67
N MET A 138 -0.39 4.74 -1.21
CA MET A 138 0.41 3.80 -1.96
C MET A 138 0.58 2.53 -1.14
N ALA A 139 0.52 1.39 -1.79
CA ALA A 139 0.74 0.10 -1.17
C ALA A 139 1.90 -0.62 -1.87
N PHE A 140 2.60 -1.49 -1.14
CA PHE A 140 3.61 -2.36 -1.72
C PHE A 140 3.22 -3.82 -1.61
N PHE A 141 3.61 -4.62 -2.61
CA PHE A 141 3.51 -6.07 -2.55
C PHE A 141 4.76 -6.66 -1.93
N CYS A 142 4.57 -7.59 -0.99
CA CYS A 142 5.67 -8.39 -0.47
C CYS A 142 6.20 -9.36 -1.53
N GLY A 143 7.52 -9.55 -1.53
CA GLY A 143 8.25 -10.57 -2.28
C GLY A 143 8.28 -11.91 -1.53
N PRO A 144 9.47 -12.51 -1.31
CA PRO A 144 9.60 -13.64 -0.41
C PRO A 144 9.05 -13.30 0.98
N GLY A 145 8.33 -14.23 1.60
CA GLY A 145 7.88 -14.08 2.98
C GLY A 145 8.99 -14.36 3.99
N ASN A 146 8.60 -14.47 5.25
CA ASN A 146 9.42 -14.96 6.37
C ASN A 146 8.69 -16.10 7.08
N ASN A 147 9.42 -16.94 7.82
CA ASN A 147 8.80 -17.97 8.63
C ASN A 147 8.11 -17.36 9.86
N LEU A 148 7.05 -18.02 10.34
CA LEU A 148 6.38 -17.61 11.57
C LEU A 148 7.36 -17.65 12.75
N GLY A 149 7.49 -16.53 13.46
CA GLY A 149 8.43 -16.39 14.57
C GLY A 149 9.84 -15.94 14.18
N GLU A 150 10.12 -15.73 12.89
CA GLU A 150 11.40 -15.24 12.39
C GLU A 150 11.24 -13.80 11.84
N PRO A 151 11.68 -12.77 12.60
CA PRO A 151 11.54 -11.38 12.15
C PRO A 151 12.43 -11.04 10.95
N ILE A 152 11.92 -10.17 10.08
CA ILE A 152 12.74 -9.50 9.06
C ILE A 152 13.42 -8.30 9.71
N THR A 153 14.75 -8.25 9.65
CA THR A 153 15.53 -7.12 10.15
C THR A 153 15.46 -5.94 9.19
N MET A 154 15.64 -4.71 9.69
CA MET A 154 15.51 -3.50 8.86
C MET A 154 16.47 -3.47 7.66
N ASP A 155 17.68 -4.00 7.82
CA ASP A 155 18.69 -4.09 6.74
C ASP A 155 18.30 -5.07 5.63
N LYS A 156 17.33 -5.95 5.86
CA LYS A 156 16.80 -6.89 4.87
C LYS A 156 15.44 -6.50 4.33
N ALA A 157 14.75 -5.54 4.94
CA ALA A 157 13.35 -5.23 4.65
C ALA A 157 13.10 -4.95 3.16
N GLU A 158 13.99 -4.20 2.50
CA GLU A 158 13.86 -3.86 1.08
C GLU A 158 13.90 -5.07 0.15
N ASP A 159 14.62 -6.14 0.51
CA ASP A 159 14.70 -7.37 -0.30
C ASP A 159 13.36 -8.15 -0.29
N HIS A 160 12.47 -7.81 0.65
CA HIS A 160 11.12 -8.35 0.75
C HIS A 160 10.05 -7.45 0.10
N ILE A 161 10.42 -6.33 -0.53
CA ILE A 161 9.47 -5.43 -1.20
C ILE A 161 9.60 -5.58 -2.71
N PHE A 162 8.59 -6.17 -3.35
CA PHE A 162 8.59 -6.40 -4.79
C PHE A 162 8.37 -5.09 -5.58
N GLY A 163 7.36 -4.32 -5.19
CA GLY A 163 7.00 -3.10 -5.91
C GLY A 163 5.71 -2.48 -5.39
N MET A 164 5.36 -1.33 -5.93
CA MET A 164 4.29 -0.46 -5.43
C MET A 164 3.13 -0.30 -6.40
N VAL A 165 1.96 0.03 -5.85
CA VAL A 165 0.73 0.41 -6.54
C VAL A 165 0.14 1.67 -5.91
N VAL A 166 -0.64 2.42 -6.69
CA VAL A 166 -1.53 3.45 -6.13
C VAL A 166 -2.75 2.76 -5.54
N MET A 167 -3.22 3.28 -4.42
CA MET A 167 -4.32 2.72 -3.66
C MET A 167 -5.33 3.80 -3.26
N ASN A 168 -6.61 3.43 -3.24
CA ASN A 168 -7.68 4.20 -2.64
C ASN A 168 -8.39 3.34 -1.59
N ASP A 169 -8.22 3.69 -0.31
CA ASP A 169 -8.95 3.05 0.78
C ASP A 169 -10.28 3.75 1.05
N TRP A 170 -11.33 3.28 0.38
CA TRP A 170 -12.64 3.91 0.46
C TRP A 170 -13.19 3.85 1.87
N SER A 171 -13.70 4.99 2.33
CA SER A 171 -14.00 5.17 3.74
C SER A 171 -15.39 5.72 3.97
N ALA A 172 -16.13 5.15 4.92
CA ALA A 172 -17.43 5.64 5.37
C ALA A 172 -17.30 6.26 6.77
N ARG A 173 -17.02 7.57 6.84
CA ARG A 173 -16.57 8.25 8.08
C ARG A 173 -17.60 8.25 9.21
N ASP A 174 -18.87 8.32 8.87
CA ASP A 174 -19.97 8.29 9.83
C ASP A 174 -20.19 6.89 10.43
N ILE A 175 -19.96 5.84 9.65
CA ILE A 175 -19.89 4.45 10.16
C ILE A 175 -18.64 4.31 11.03
N GLN A 176 -17.49 4.79 10.55
CA GLN A 176 -16.19 4.67 11.24
C GLN A 176 -16.22 5.26 12.63
N LYS A 177 -16.72 6.51 12.75
CA LYS A 177 -16.81 7.22 14.03
C LYS A 177 -17.59 6.42 15.09
N TRP A 178 -18.63 5.71 14.66
CA TRP A 178 -19.49 4.92 15.56
C TRP A 178 -18.84 3.58 15.97
N GLU A 179 -18.15 2.89 15.05
CA GLU A 179 -17.68 1.52 15.30
C GLU A 179 -16.25 1.41 15.85
N TYR A 180 -15.37 2.40 15.61
CA TYR A 180 -13.92 2.15 15.69
C TYR A 180 -13.36 1.99 17.12
N VAL A 181 -14.12 2.38 18.15
CA VAL A 181 -13.65 2.23 19.54
C VAL A 181 -14.23 0.94 20.13
N PRO A 182 -13.39 0.06 20.71
CA PRO A 182 -11.93 0.15 20.88
C PRO A 182 -11.11 -0.60 19.81
N LEU A 183 -11.76 -1.26 18.84
CA LEU A 183 -11.13 -2.31 18.02
C LEU A 183 -10.54 -1.83 16.69
N GLY A 184 -10.65 -0.53 16.39
CA GLY A 184 -10.20 0.06 15.13
C GLY A 184 -11.27 0.04 14.02
N PRO A 185 -10.95 0.60 12.84
CA PRO A 185 -11.85 0.64 11.69
C PRO A 185 -12.24 -0.77 11.22
N PHE A 186 -13.49 -0.97 10.80
CA PHE A 186 -13.98 -2.27 10.34
C PHE A 186 -14.91 -2.14 9.12
N LEU A 187 -16.23 -2.08 9.32
CA LEU A 187 -17.20 -2.01 8.20
C LEU A 187 -17.07 -0.72 7.40
N ALA A 188 -16.53 0.34 8.03
CA ALA A 188 -16.26 1.60 7.40
C ALA A 188 -15.10 1.57 6.39
N LYS A 189 -14.38 0.46 6.28
CA LYS A 189 -13.25 0.25 5.34
C LYS A 189 -13.45 -0.99 4.47
N ASN A 190 -13.96 -2.08 5.06
CA ASN A 190 -14.07 -3.40 4.42
C ASN A 190 -15.04 -3.50 3.23
N PHE A 191 -15.70 -2.40 2.83
CA PHE A 191 -16.64 -2.41 1.72
C PHE A 191 -15.96 -2.30 0.36
N ALA A 192 -14.81 -1.62 0.26
CA ALA A 192 -13.98 -1.58 -0.94
C ALA A 192 -12.63 -0.92 -0.68
N THR A 193 -11.58 -1.51 -1.23
CA THR A 193 -10.26 -0.87 -1.38
C THR A 193 -9.85 -1.03 -2.83
N SER A 194 -9.48 0.04 -3.54
CA SER A 194 -9.11 -0.04 -4.96
C SER A 194 -7.61 0.09 -5.16
N ILE A 195 -7.00 -0.73 -6.00
CA ILE A 195 -5.58 -0.61 -6.37
C ILE A 195 -5.37 -0.50 -7.88
N SER A 196 -4.30 0.19 -8.30
CA SER A 196 -3.85 0.21 -9.69
C SER A 196 -3.36 -1.18 -10.13
N PRO A 197 -3.58 -1.58 -11.40
CA PRO A 197 -3.27 -2.94 -11.86
C PRO A 197 -1.78 -3.21 -12.10
N TRP A 198 -0.99 -2.17 -12.38
CA TRP A 198 0.44 -2.29 -12.67
C TRP A 198 1.26 -2.09 -11.41
N VAL A 199 2.02 -3.12 -11.03
CA VAL A 199 2.97 -3.05 -9.91
C VAL A 199 4.29 -2.50 -10.44
N VAL A 200 4.70 -1.33 -9.96
CA VAL A 200 5.98 -0.71 -10.31
C VAL A 200 7.06 -1.28 -9.39
N THR A 201 8.03 -2.00 -9.95
CA THR A 201 9.10 -2.65 -9.17
C THR A 201 9.95 -1.65 -8.42
N MET A 202 10.48 -2.02 -7.25
CA MET A 202 11.38 -1.14 -6.48
C MET A 202 12.62 -0.72 -7.29
N ASP A 203 13.19 -1.62 -8.10
CA ASP A 203 14.29 -1.31 -9.03
C ASP A 203 13.96 -0.18 -10.04
N ALA A 204 12.68 0.05 -10.35
CA ALA A 204 12.26 1.14 -11.23
C ALA A 204 12.08 2.47 -10.49
N LEU A 205 11.92 2.41 -9.16
CA LEU A 205 11.73 3.56 -8.28
C LEU A 205 13.04 4.02 -7.63
N GLN A 206 14.08 3.19 -7.66
CA GLN A 206 15.36 3.43 -6.99
C GLN A 206 15.99 4.78 -7.37
N ASP A 207 15.93 5.17 -8.65
CA ASP A 207 16.50 6.43 -9.14
C ASP A 207 15.75 7.68 -8.62
N PHE A 208 14.59 7.49 -7.99
CA PHE A 208 13.77 8.54 -7.39
C PHE A 208 13.83 8.55 -5.86
N ALA A 209 14.66 7.69 -5.25
CA ALA A 209 14.84 7.66 -3.81
C ALA A 209 15.39 9.00 -3.29
N LEU A 210 14.86 9.46 -2.17
CA LEU A 210 15.28 10.67 -1.46
C LEU A 210 15.64 10.31 -0.02
N ALA A 211 16.42 11.17 0.62
CA ALA A 211 16.72 11.03 2.04
C ALA A 211 15.42 10.95 2.88
N ASN A 212 15.43 10.03 3.84
CA ASN A 212 14.30 9.86 4.76
C ASN A 212 14.05 11.13 5.59
N SER A 213 12.79 11.35 5.96
CA SER A 213 12.43 12.46 6.85
C SER A 213 13.04 12.27 8.24
N VAL A 214 13.55 13.35 8.84
CA VAL A 214 14.09 13.33 10.20
C VAL A 214 12.97 13.02 11.20
N GLN A 215 13.16 11.97 12.00
CA GLN A 215 12.28 11.63 13.11
C GLN A 215 12.73 12.37 14.37
N VAL A 216 11.84 13.16 14.96
CA VAL A 216 12.08 13.84 16.25
C VAL A 216 11.25 13.12 17.31
N VAL A 217 11.92 12.49 18.26
CA VAL A 217 11.32 11.80 19.40
C VAL A 217 11.85 12.48 20.66
N ASP A 218 10.95 12.96 21.54
CA ASP A 218 11.31 13.74 22.75
C ASP A 218 12.03 12.91 23.84
N SER A 219 12.36 11.63 23.60
CA SER A 219 13.14 10.78 24.51
C SER A 219 13.74 9.57 23.77
N ASP A 220 14.74 8.95 24.39
CA ASP A 220 15.65 7.93 23.84
C ASP A 220 14.90 6.87 22.98
N PRO A 221 15.20 6.74 21.68
CA PRO A 221 14.36 5.97 20.79
C PRO A 221 14.56 4.46 20.98
N VAL A 222 13.52 3.78 21.47
CA VAL A 222 13.43 2.29 21.49
C VAL A 222 13.39 1.71 20.07
N LEU A 223 13.01 2.54 19.09
CA LEU A 223 13.19 2.32 17.65
C LEU A 223 14.14 3.38 17.10
N ALA A 224 15.35 3.47 17.65
CA ALA A 224 16.47 4.09 16.96
C ALA A 224 16.81 3.18 15.78
N ILE A 225 16.03 3.25 14.71
CA ILE A 225 16.53 2.82 13.40
C ILE A 225 17.68 3.79 13.14
N SER A 226 18.90 3.37 13.50
CA SER A 226 20.12 4.04 13.09
C SER A 226 20.11 4.06 11.57
N LEU A 227 19.58 5.13 11.01
CA LEU A 227 19.68 5.49 9.60
C LEU A 227 21.08 6.07 9.30
N GLU A 228 22.12 5.66 10.04
CA GLU A 228 23.48 6.20 9.89
C GLU A 228 24.26 5.61 8.71
N LYS A 229 23.63 4.93 7.74
CA LYS A 229 24.35 4.33 6.60
C LYS A 229 24.33 5.09 5.27
N GLU A 230 23.79 6.29 5.19
CA GLU A 230 23.82 7.10 3.95
C GLU A 230 24.67 8.37 4.00
N ALA A 231 25.70 8.42 4.86
CA ALA A 231 26.76 9.44 4.75
C ALA A 231 28.07 8.92 4.14
N ALA A 232 28.16 7.62 3.80
CA ALA A 232 29.43 6.98 3.42
C ALA A 232 29.54 6.48 1.95
N MET A 233 28.51 6.64 1.10
CA MET A 233 28.57 6.26 -0.32
C MET A 233 28.52 7.46 -1.30
N MET A 234 28.76 8.68 -0.81
CA MET A 234 29.06 9.85 -1.65
C MET A 234 30.51 10.34 -1.41
N LYS A 235 31.47 9.42 -1.57
CA LYS A 235 32.89 9.74 -1.83
C LYS A 235 33.46 8.78 -2.86
#